data_AF-A0A6F9WWG5-F1
#
_entry.id   AF-A0A6F9WWG5-F1
#
_cell.length_a   1.000
_cell.length_b   1.000
_cell.length_c   1.000
_cell.angle_alpha   90.00
_cell.angle_beta   90.00
_cell.angle_gamma   90.00
#
_symmetry.space_group_name_H-M   'P 1'
#
loop_
_entity.id
_entity.type
_entity.pdbx_description
1 polymer ?
#
loop_
_entity_poly.entity_id
_entity_poly.type
_entity_poly.pdbx_seq_one_letter_code
_entity_poly.pdbx_strand_id
1 'polypeptide(L)'
;MIGTGASQAAHLYPEKHYQKLWCDDHKGVLEFRLQDGARVDCLTDEYAVEFDFATKWAESIGQALYYAGMTGKRPGVVLIMERGDDDGRYLKRLQSVADQYGIQVWTTRPEE
;
A
#
# COMPACT_ATOMS: atom_id res chain seq x y z
N MET A 1 19.16 25.02 19.56
CA MET A 1 17.73 24.71 19.35
C MET A 1 17.29 25.30 18.02
N ILE A 2 17.34 24.55 16.92
CA ILE A 2 16.36 24.64 15.82
C ILE A 2 16.35 23.25 15.19
N GLY A 3 15.35 22.43 15.54
CA GLY A 3 15.08 21.19 14.83
C GLY A 3 14.48 21.53 13.48
N THR A 4 15.18 21.22 12.39
CA THR A 4 14.61 21.26 11.05
C THR A 4 13.68 20.07 10.89
N GLY A 5 12.42 20.24 11.30
CA GLY A 5 11.35 19.31 10.93
C GLY A 5 11.24 19.33 9.41
N ALA A 6 11.53 18.21 8.76
CA ALA A 6 11.22 18.03 7.36
C ALA A 6 9.70 18.23 7.20
N SER A 7 9.31 19.30 6.53
CA SER A 7 7.93 19.51 6.11
C SER A 7 7.58 18.31 5.23
N GLN A 8 6.66 17.44 5.70
CA GLN A 8 5.99 16.54 4.77
C GLN A 8 5.21 17.46 3.83
N ALA A 9 5.72 17.63 2.60
CA ALA A 9 4.93 18.23 1.54
C ALA A 9 3.58 17.51 1.52
N ALA A 10 2.48 18.26 1.45
CA ALA A 10 1.16 17.69 1.40
C ALA A 10 1.07 16.72 0.21
N HIS A 11 0.48 15.54 0.44
CA HIS A 11 0.24 14.57 -0.62
C HIS A 11 -0.58 15.20 -1.75
N LEU A 12 -0.30 14.82 -3.00
CA LEU A 12 -0.99 15.38 -4.17
C LEU A 12 -2.46 14.94 -4.18
N TYR A 13 -2.70 13.67 -3.86
CA TYR A 13 -4.03 13.13 -3.67
C TYR A 13 -4.12 12.35 -2.35
N PRO A 14 -5.30 12.23 -1.73
CA PRO A 14 -5.47 11.31 -0.61
C PRO A 14 -5.30 9.86 -1.07
N GLU A 15 -4.85 8.98 -0.18
CA GLU A 15 -4.68 7.53 -0.44
C GLU A 15 -5.90 6.88 -1.12
N LYS A 16 -7.10 7.26 -0.68
CA LYS A 16 -8.38 6.79 -1.24
C LYS A 16 -8.55 7.05 -2.74
N HIS A 17 -7.88 8.07 -3.28
CA HIS A 17 -7.87 8.33 -4.71
C HIS A 17 -7.20 7.17 -5.46
N TYR A 18 -5.98 6.81 -5.04
CA TYR A 18 -5.19 5.73 -5.62
C TYR A 18 -5.84 4.35 -5.40
N GLN A 19 -6.34 4.10 -4.17
CA GLN A 19 -7.08 2.88 -3.85
C GLN A 19 -8.23 2.64 -4.81
N LYS A 20 -9.06 3.68 -5.03
CA LYS A 20 -10.24 3.55 -5.90
C LYS A 20 -9.85 3.22 -7.34
N LEU A 21 -8.93 3.98 -7.92
CA LEU A 21 -8.53 3.80 -9.33
C LEU A 21 -7.97 2.39 -9.58
N TRP A 22 -7.01 1.97 -8.76
CA TRP A 22 -6.37 0.67 -8.92
C TRP A 22 -7.34 -0.47 -8.62
N CYS A 23 -8.16 -0.36 -7.57
CA CYS A 23 -9.09 -1.41 -7.18
C CYS A 23 -10.19 -1.61 -8.23
N ASP A 24 -10.70 -0.52 -8.83
CA ASP A 24 -11.68 -0.60 -9.92
C ASP A 24 -11.09 -1.31 -11.15
N ASP A 25 -9.84 -0.99 -11.54
CA ASP A 25 -9.15 -1.64 -12.67
C ASP A 25 -8.91 -3.15 -12.43
N HIS A 26 -8.64 -3.51 -11.18
CA HIS A 26 -8.42 -4.90 -10.76
C HIS A 26 -9.72 -5.63 -10.38
N LYS A 27 -10.88 -5.02 -10.61
CA LYS A 27 -12.22 -5.56 -10.31
C LYS A 27 -12.35 -6.02 -8.84
N GLY A 28 -11.68 -5.32 -7.93
CA GLY A 28 -11.69 -5.63 -6.51
C GLY A 28 -12.87 -5.00 -5.77
N VAL A 29 -12.99 -5.38 -4.50
CA VAL A 29 -13.91 -4.78 -3.52
C VAL A 29 -13.13 -3.78 -2.68
N LEU A 30 -13.44 -2.49 -2.88
CA LEU A 30 -12.84 -1.38 -2.15
C LEU A 30 -13.28 -1.36 -0.68
N GLU A 31 -12.33 -1.13 0.24
CA GLU A 31 -12.55 -1.04 1.69
C GLU A 31 -13.31 -2.24 2.28
N PHE A 32 -12.92 -3.47 1.92
CA PHE A 32 -13.55 -4.69 2.41
C PHE A 32 -13.39 -4.84 3.93
N ARG A 33 -14.52 -4.91 4.66
CA ARG A 33 -14.53 -5.01 6.12
C ARG A 33 -14.37 -6.46 6.57
N LEU A 34 -13.35 -6.69 7.39
CA LEU A 34 -13.11 -7.94 8.11
C LEU A 34 -14.02 -8.04 9.34
N GLN A 35 -14.12 -9.25 9.89
CA GLN A 35 -14.98 -9.55 11.05
C GLN A 35 -14.58 -8.79 12.32
N ASP A 36 -13.29 -8.50 12.48
CA ASP A 36 -12.72 -7.72 13.59
C ASP A 36 -12.87 -6.20 13.41
N GLY A 37 -13.44 -5.76 12.28
CA GLY A 37 -13.64 -4.36 11.95
C GLY A 37 -12.47 -3.69 11.21
N ALA A 38 -11.35 -4.40 11.02
CA ALA A 38 -10.29 -3.94 10.14
C ALA A 38 -10.79 -3.88 8.68
N ARG A 39 -10.09 -3.13 7.84
CA ARG A 39 -10.44 -2.96 6.42
C ARG A 39 -9.25 -3.33 5.56
N VAL A 40 -9.52 -4.15 4.56
CA VAL A 40 -8.60 -4.38 3.44
C VAL A 40 -8.89 -3.30 2.41
N ASP A 41 -7.90 -2.52 2.03
CA ASP A 41 -8.09 -1.40 1.09
C ASP A 41 -8.69 -1.85 -0.24
N CYS A 42 -8.16 -2.96 -0.79
CA CYS A 42 -8.76 -3.61 -1.94
C CYS A 42 -8.68 -5.14 -1.82
N LEU A 43 -9.83 -5.80 -1.94
CA LEU A 43 -9.89 -7.27 -1.98
C LEU A 43 -10.22 -7.74 -3.39
N THR A 44 -9.28 -8.43 -4.04
CA THR A 44 -9.51 -9.05 -5.36
C THR A 44 -9.79 -10.54 -5.23
N ASP A 45 -10.03 -11.21 -6.35
CA ASP A 45 -10.16 -12.67 -6.39
C ASP A 45 -8.91 -13.39 -5.86
N GLU A 46 -7.75 -12.77 -5.98
CA GLU A 46 -6.46 -13.40 -5.66
C GLU A 46 -5.72 -12.76 -4.48
N TYR A 47 -5.91 -11.47 -4.23
CA TYR A 47 -5.10 -10.70 -3.31
C TYR A 47 -5.92 -9.90 -2.29
N ALA A 48 -5.40 -9.82 -1.06
CA ALA A 48 -5.79 -8.82 -0.08
C ALA A 48 -4.71 -7.72 -0.09
N VAL A 49 -5.09 -6.55 -0.58
CA VAL A 49 -4.15 -5.49 -0.97
C VAL A 49 -4.25 -4.33 0.01
N GLU A 50 -3.09 -3.90 0.50
CA GLU A 50 -2.91 -2.66 1.27
C GLU A 50 -2.32 -1.56 0.38
N PHE A 51 -2.81 -0.33 0.55
CA PHE A 51 -2.24 0.85 -0.08
C PHE A 51 -1.58 1.71 0.98
N ASP A 52 -0.41 2.22 0.66
CA ASP A 52 0.29 3.12 1.57
C ASP A 52 1.22 4.04 0.78
N PHE A 53 1.37 5.27 1.26
CA PHE A 53 2.43 6.15 0.77
C PHE A 53 3.80 5.55 1.05
N ALA A 54 4.76 5.80 0.15
CA ALA A 54 6.10 5.21 0.22
C ALA A 54 6.78 5.32 1.60
N THR A 55 6.55 6.40 2.35
CA THR A 55 7.09 6.59 3.70
C THR A 55 6.57 5.57 4.72
N LYS A 56 5.39 4.97 4.48
CA LYS A 56 4.72 3.96 5.32
C LYS A 56 5.00 2.50 4.90
N TRP A 57 5.95 2.27 3.99
CA TRP A 57 6.30 0.92 3.47
C TRP A 57 6.46 -0.21 4.52
N ALA A 58 6.84 0.11 5.75
CA ALA A 58 7.03 -0.89 6.81
C ALA A 58 5.70 -1.31 7.45
N GLU A 59 4.75 -0.37 7.57
CA GLU A 59 3.41 -0.62 8.11
C GLU A 59 2.60 -1.50 7.15
N SER A 60 2.67 -1.18 5.85
CA SER A 60 1.99 -1.91 4.78
C SER A 60 2.31 -3.40 4.73
N ILE A 61 3.51 -3.81 5.17
CA ILE A 61 3.91 -5.23 5.26
C ILE A 61 3.05 -5.97 6.28
N GLY A 62 2.90 -5.41 7.47
CA GLY A 62 2.14 -6.04 8.55
C GLY A 62 0.66 -6.16 8.18
N GLN A 63 0.10 -5.10 7.61
CA GLN A 63 -1.28 -5.08 7.15
C GLN A 63 -1.53 -6.06 6.01
N ALA A 64 -0.72 -6.06 4.96
CA ALA A 64 -0.88 -7.00 3.84
C ALA A 64 -0.83 -8.46 4.29
N LEU A 65 0.12 -8.82 5.15
CA LEU A 65 0.23 -10.18 5.69
C LEU A 65 -0.95 -10.55 6.58
N TYR A 66 -1.40 -9.63 7.44
CA TYR A 66 -2.55 -9.85 8.30
C TYR A 66 -3.83 -10.04 7.47
N TYR A 67 -4.08 -9.17 6.50
CA TYR A 67 -5.26 -9.23 5.64
C TYR A 67 -5.29 -10.48 4.77
N ALA A 68 -4.14 -10.91 4.25
CA ALA A 68 -4.01 -12.19 3.58
C ALA A 68 -4.43 -13.36 4.49
N GLY A 69 -3.93 -13.38 5.73
CA GLY A 69 -4.30 -14.39 6.72
C GLY A 69 -5.80 -14.42 7.05
N MET A 70 -6.43 -13.25 7.16
CA MET A 70 -7.85 -13.12 7.50
C MET A 70 -8.80 -13.47 6.35
N THR A 71 -8.34 -13.35 5.10
CA THR A 71 -9.17 -13.54 3.90
C THR A 71 -8.87 -14.83 3.15
N GLY A 72 -7.74 -15.48 3.45
CA GLY A 72 -7.21 -16.61 2.68
C GLY A 72 -6.69 -16.21 1.29
N LYS A 73 -6.53 -14.90 1.01
CA LYS A 73 -5.95 -14.38 -0.23
C LYS A 73 -4.44 -14.24 -0.09
N ARG A 74 -3.76 -13.93 -1.20
CA ARG A 74 -2.32 -13.61 -1.19
C ARG A 74 -2.09 -12.17 -0.70
N PRO A 75 -1.00 -11.89 0.03
CA PRO A 75 -0.69 -10.53 0.47
C PRO A 75 -0.25 -9.67 -0.71
N GLY A 76 -0.84 -8.47 -0.81
CA GLY A 76 -0.50 -7.48 -1.83
C GLY A 76 -0.23 -6.11 -1.21
N VAL A 77 0.71 -5.36 -1.78
CA VAL A 77 0.95 -3.96 -1.44
C VAL A 77 1.01 -3.14 -2.73
N VAL A 78 0.23 -2.05 -2.78
CA VAL A 78 0.42 -0.98 -3.76
C VAL A 78 1.11 0.19 -3.06
N LEU A 79 2.37 0.44 -3.40
CA LEU A 79 3.15 1.54 -2.84
C LEU A 79 2.93 2.83 -3.65
N ILE A 80 2.37 3.85 -3.03
CA ILE A 80 2.10 5.15 -3.68
C ILE A 80 3.39 5.99 -3.65
N MET A 81 3.91 6.31 -4.84
CA MET A 81 5.21 6.97 -5.04
C MET A 81 5.03 8.36 -5.67
N GLU A 82 4.75 9.39 -4.87
CA GLU A 82 4.53 10.75 -5.36
C GLU A 82 5.84 11.54 -5.58
N ARG A 83 6.98 11.08 -5.04
CA ARG A 83 8.27 11.80 -5.12
C ARG A 83 9.31 11.10 -6.01
N GLY A 84 8.87 10.21 -6.90
CA GLY A 84 9.74 9.54 -7.87
C GLY A 84 10.94 8.84 -7.22
N ASP A 85 12.15 9.18 -7.66
CA ASP A 85 13.41 8.56 -7.20
C ASP A 85 13.63 8.67 -5.68
N ASP A 86 13.13 9.73 -5.03
CA ASP A 86 13.23 9.87 -3.59
C ASP A 86 12.50 8.74 -2.87
N ASP A 87 11.35 8.32 -3.39
CA ASP A 87 10.58 7.21 -2.81
C ASP A 87 11.16 5.84 -3.17
N GLY A 88 12.05 5.75 -4.16
CA GLY A 88 12.67 4.50 -4.61
C GLY A 88 13.45 3.75 -3.52
N ARG A 89 13.97 4.45 -2.51
CA ARG A 89 14.61 3.81 -1.34
C ARG A 89 13.63 2.98 -0.51
N TYR A 90 12.36 3.37 -0.46
CA TYR A 90 11.34 2.69 0.31
C TYR A 90 10.83 1.46 -0.44
N LEU A 91 10.65 1.58 -1.76
CA LEU A 91 10.35 0.43 -2.62
C LEU A 91 11.41 -0.68 -2.47
N LYS A 92 12.70 -0.34 -2.50
CA LYS A 92 13.79 -1.31 -2.31
C LYS A 92 13.71 -2.03 -0.96
N ARG A 93 13.36 -1.29 0.11
CA ARG A 93 13.20 -1.88 1.45
C ARG A 93 11.99 -2.81 1.50
N LEU A 94 10.85 -2.38 0.95
CA LEU A 94 9.65 -3.20 0.83
C LEU A 94 9.94 -4.50 0.07
N GLN A 95 10.56 -4.40 -1.11
CA GLN A 95 10.92 -5.55 -1.95
C GLN A 95 11.81 -6.57 -1.21
N SER A 96 12.80 -6.10 -0.45
CA SER A 96 13.71 -7.00 0.32
C SER A 96 12.99 -7.88 1.34
N VAL A 97 11.83 -7.44 1.84
CA VAL A 97 10.98 -8.21 2.75
C VAL A 97 9.91 -8.97 1.96
N ALA A 98 9.30 -8.33 0.96
CA ALA A 98 8.27 -8.92 0.12
C ALA A 98 8.70 -10.24 -0.51
N ASP A 99 9.95 -10.31 -1.01
CA ASP A 99 10.51 -11.53 -1.62
C ASP A 99 10.59 -12.70 -0.62
N GLN A 100 10.79 -12.43 0.67
CA GLN A 100 10.89 -13.45 1.71
C GLN A 100 9.53 -13.99 2.14
N TYR A 101 8.50 -13.14 2.09
CA TYR A 101 7.16 -13.45 2.59
C TYR A 101 6.12 -13.64 1.48
N GLY A 102 6.53 -13.60 0.21
CA GLY A 102 5.64 -13.80 -0.93
C GLY A 102 4.61 -12.67 -1.11
N ILE A 103 4.97 -11.44 -0.76
CA ILE A 103 4.10 -10.27 -0.94
C ILE A 103 4.23 -9.78 -2.38
N GLN A 104 3.10 -9.69 -3.09
CA GLN A 104 3.09 -9.06 -4.40
C GLN A 104 3.13 -7.54 -4.25
N VAL A 105 4.10 -6.90 -4.90
CA VAL A 105 4.28 -5.44 -4.84
C VAL A 105 3.92 -4.84 -6.19
N TRP A 106 3.09 -3.79 -6.14
CA TRP A 106 2.86 -2.86 -7.23
C TRP A 106 3.23 -1.45 -6.77
N THR A 107 3.31 -0.53 -7.72
CA THR A 107 3.52 0.90 -7.45
C THR A 107 2.49 1.70 -8.22
N THR A 108 2.10 2.86 -7.70
CA THR A 108 1.29 3.82 -8.44
C THR A 108 1.81 5.25 -8.24
N ARG A 109 1.53 6.12 -9.21
CA ARG A 109 1.99 7.50 -9.27
C ARG A 109 0.85 8.47 -9.60
N PRO A 110 1.01 9.78 -9.31
CA PRO A 110 -0.03 10.78 -9.58
C PRO A 110 -0.43 10.92 -11.06
N GLU A 111 0.45 10.55 -11.99
CA GLU A 111 0.24 10.66 -13.44
C GLU A 111 -0.52 9.47 -14.09
N GLU A 112 -0.90 8.46 -13.31
CA GLU A 112 -1.56 7.23 -13.77
C GLU A 112 -3.10 7.26 -13.62
#